data_AF-A0A1E3YET4-F1
#
_entry.id   AF-A0A1E3YET4-F1
#
_cell.length_a   1.000
_cell.length_b   1.000
_cell.length_c   1.000
_cell.angle_alpha   90.00
_cell.angle_beta   90.00
_cell.angle_gamma   90.00
#
_symmetry.space_group_name_H-M   'P 1'
#
loop_
_entity.id
_entity.type
_entity.pdbx_description
1 polymer ?
#
loop_
_entity_poly.entity_id
_entity_poly.type
_entity_poly.pdbx_seq_one_letter_code
_entity_poly.pdbx_strand_id
1 'polypeptide(L)'
;MLKTETMKRPANPGHFAICRNLTGGDWAAAVLLQRIVGLWLYREKEKVKFLSRLGMDWIAMSRSDWARSAGLTEAEMKDRALKKLRDSCGTFITVKAMKLSPEEPKQLWISLDREEMQKALTPWDMHEMKMNGQGIFTKAEAYPYKGTE
;
A
#
# COMPACT_ATOMS: atom_id res chain seq x y z
N MET A 1 26.51 -3.39 -5.50
CA MET A 1 25.66 -3.37 -4.31
C MET A 1 24.68 -2.21 -4.43
N LEU A 2 23.43 -2.48 -4.77
CA LEU A 2 22.38 -1.45 -4.78
C LEU A 2 22.07 -1.08 -3.33
N LYS A 3 22.25 0.19 -2.98
CA LYS A 3 21.85 0.74 -1.69
C LYS A 3 20.32 0.62 -1.63
N THR A 4 19.83 -0.28 -0.79
CA THR A 4 18.43 -0.36 -0.42
C THR A 4 18.07 0.96 0.26
N GLU A 5 17.43 1.86 -0.48
CA GLU A 5 16.82 3.05 0.11
C GLU A 5 15.84 2.57 1.17
N THR A 6 16.24 2.78 2.42
CA THR A 6 15.40 2.51 3.57
C THR A 6 14.20 3.44 3.46
N MET A 7 13.02 2.89 3.18
CA MET A 7 11.77 3.61 3.39
C MET A 7 11.75 4.09 4.85
N LYS A 8 12.16 5.33 5.05
CA LYS A 8 12.16 5.99 6.36
C LYS A 8 10.70 6.16 6.78
N ARG A 9 10.27 5.36 7.77
CA ARG A 9 9.09 5.47 8.64
C ARG A 9 7.72 5.70 7.93
N PRO A 10 6.65 4.96 8.30
CA PRO A 10 5.28 5.22 7.83
C PRO A 10 4.66 6.54 8.34
N ALA A 11 5.44 7.38 9.04
CA ALA A 11 5.07 8.69 9.58
C ALA A 11 5.76 9.87 8.86
N ASN A 12 6.33 9.65 7.67
CA ASN A 12 6.75 10.79 6.85
C ASN A 12 5.50 11.58 6.41
N PRO A 13 5.47 12.90 6.62
CA PRO A 13 4.44 13.77 6.03
C PRO A 13 4.34 13.45 4.54
N GLY A 14 3.16 13.05 4.08
CA GLY A 14 2.91 12.66 2.67
C GLY A 14 2.69 11.18 2.41
N HIS A 15 2.96 10.26 3.35
CA HIS A 15 2.70 8.82 3.11
C HIS A 15 1.22 8.51 2.82
N PHE A 16 0.31 9.20 3.51
CA PHE A 16 -1.12 9.12 3.21
C PHE A 16 -1.46 9.65 1.80
N ALA A 17 -0.82 10.75 1.37
CA ALA A 17 -1.02 11.30 0.04
C ALA A 17 -0.56 10.32 -1.06
N ILE A 18 0.55 9.63 -0.83
CA ILE A 18 1.01 8.54 -1.70
C ILE A 18 -0.05 7.42 -1.79
N CYS A 19 -0.52 6.93 -0.65
CA CYS A 19 -1.56 5.89 -0.61
C CYS A 19 -2.84 6.34 -1.32
N ARG A 20 -3.20 7.62 -1.19
CA ARG A 20 -4.34 8.22 -1.87
C ARG A 20 -4.15 8.28 -3.38
N ASN A 21 -2.96 8.63 -3.86
CA ASN A 21 -2.67 8.62 -5.30
C ASN A 21 -2.72 7.20 -5.87
N LEU A 22 -2.14 6.23 -5.17
CA LEU A 22 -2.16 4.81 -5.57
C LEU A 22 -3.58 4.22 -5.62
N THR A 23 -4.49 4.73 -4.80
CA THR A 23 -5.89 4.27 -4.72
C THR A 23 -6.85 5.10 -5.58
N GLY A 24 -6.32 5.86 -6.56
CA GLY A 24 -7.14 6.64 -7.48
C GLY A 24 -7.86 7.83 -6.82
N GLY A 25 -7.32 8.35 -5.72
CA GLY A 25 -7.85 9.51 -5.00
C GLY A 25 -8.85 9.17 -3.89
N ASP A 26 -9.23 7.90 -3.71
CA ASP A 26 -10.26 7.48 -2.76
C ASP A 26 -9.76 7.45 -1.31
N TRP A 27 -10.42 8.21 -0.43
CA TRP A 27 -10.01 8.34 0.96
C TRP A 27 -10.11 7.04 1.76
N ALA A 28 -11.20 6.27 1.62
CA ALA A 28 -11.40 5.06 2.41
C ALA A 28 -10.38 3.98 2.01
N ALA A 29 -10.14 3.82 0.71
CA ALA A 29 -9.11 2.92 0.21
C ALA A 29 -7.70 3.36 0.61
N ALA A 30 -7.41 4.67 0.56
CA ALA A 30 -6.13 5.23 0.98
C ALA A 30 -5.81 4.93 2.45
N VAL A 31 -6.79 5.13 3.33
CA VAL A 31 -6.66 4.86 4.77
C VAL A 31 -6.41 3.37 5.01
N LEU A 32 -7.16 2.50 4.32
CA LEU A 32 -6.94 1.06 4.41
C LEU A 32 -5.55 0.65 3.90
N LEU A 33 -5.12 1.18 2.75
CA LEU A 33 -3.79 0.90 2.19
C LEU A 33 -2.68 1.36 3.13
N GLN A 34 -2.80 2.58 3.68
CA GLN A 34 -1.84 3.10 4.67
C GLN A 34 -1.75 2.15 5.88
N ARG A 35 -2.89 1.66 6.37
CA ARG A 35 -2.93 0.71 7.49
C ARG A 35 -2.25 -0.61 7.15
N ILE A 36 -2.50 -1.17 5.96
CA ILE A 36 -1.87 -2.41 5.48
C ILE A 36 -0.35 -2.25 5.42
N VAL A 37 0.13 -1.19 4.76
CA VAL A 37 1.56 -0.92 4.60
C VAL A 37 2.23 -0.71 5.95
N GLY A 38 1.63 0.10 6.83
CA GLY A 38 2.14 0.31 8.18
C GLY A 38 2.23 -0.97 9.00
N LEU A 39 1.21 -1.82 8.94
CA LEU A 39 1.20 -3.09 9.66
C LEU A 39 2.23 -4.09 9.10
N TRP A 40 2.40 -4.10 7.77
CA TRP A 40 3.39 -4.92 7.09
C TRP A 40 4.81 -4.57 7.52
N LEU A 41 5.16 -3.27 7.42
CA LEU A 41 6.47 -2.77 7.83
C LEU A 41 6.74 -3.00 9.32
N TYR A 42 5.72 -2.86 10.17
CA TYR A 42 5.82 -3.17 11.59
C TYR A 42 6.16 -4.65 11.82
N ARG A 43 5.45 -5.57 11.17
CA ARG A 43 5.71 -7.02 11.30
C ARG A 43 7.10 -7.40 10.80
N GLU A 44 7.54 -6.86 9.67
CA GLU A 44 8.91 -7.05 9.17
C GLU A 44 9.96 -6.57 10.18
N LYS A 45 9.79 -5.36 10.72
CA LYS A 45 10.69 -4.76 11.70
C LYS A 45 10.80 -5.57 12.99
N GLU A 46 9.64 -5.99 13.52
CA GLU A 46 9.56 -6.76 14.76
C GLU A 46 9.77 -8.27 14.54
N LYS A 47 10.08 -8.70 13.31
CA LYS A 47 10.29 -10.10 12.90
C LYS A 47 9.11 -11.01 13.28
N VAL A 48 7.90 -10.47 13.24
CA VAL A 48 6.66 -11.22 13.47
C VAL A 48 6.40 -12.08 12.25
N LYS A 49 6.24 -13.40 12.46
CA LYS A 49 5.99 -14.34 11.36
C LYS A 49 4.70 -13.98 10.60
N PHE A 50 4.78 -14.05 9.29
CA PHE A 50 3.63 -14.03 8.40
C PHE A 50 3.01 -15.41 8.28
N LEU A 51 1.75 -15.46 7.85
CA LEU A 51 1.13 -16.71 7.44
C LEU A 51 1.56 -17.00 6.01
N SER A 52 2.40 -18.00 5.79
CA SER A 52 2.86 -18.35 4.43
C SER A 52 1.94 -19.41 3.82
N ARG A 53 1.21 -19.06 2.76
CA ARG A 53 0.27 -19.96 2.06
C ARG A 53 0.13 -19.54 0.60
N LEU A 54 -0.09 -20.49 -0.32
CA LEU A 54 -0.22 -20.20 -1.76
C LEU A 54 0.99 -19.44 -2.34
N GLY A 55 2.20 -19.70 -1.83
CA GLY A 55 3.43 -19.03 -2.28
C GLY A 55 3.55 -17.56 -1.88
N MET A 56 2.69 -17.06 -1.00
CA MET A 56 2.67 -15.66 -0.54
C MET A 56 2.64 -15.59 0.98
N ASP A 57 3.09 -14.46 1.51
CA ASP A 57 2.95 -14.09 2.91
C ASP A 57 1.67 -13.28 3.11
N TRP A 58 0.98 -13.58 4.21
CA TRP A 58 -0.34 -13.02 4.50
C TRP A 58 -0.43 -12.44 5.90
N ILE A 59 -1.21 -11.36 6.00
CA ILE A 59 -1.77 -10.87 7.25
C ILE A 59 -3.27 -11.19 7.23
N ALA A 60 -3.71 -11.99 8.19
CA ALA A 60 -5.11 -12.38 8.33
C ALA A 60 -5.74 -11.71 9.56
N MET A 61 -6.87 -11.03 9.35
CA MET A 61 -7.69 -10.46 10.43
C MET A 61 -9.16 -10.55 10.03
N SER A 62 -10.08 -10.45 10.99
CA SER A 62 -11.50 -10.31 10.66
C SER A 62 -11.74 -8.99 9.90
N ARG A 63 -12.85 -8.90 9.15
CA ARG A 63 -13.18 -7.66 8.44
C ARG A 63 -13.42 -6.50 9.41
N SER A 64 -14.07 -6.77 10.54
CA SER A 64 -14.32 -5.79 11.59
C SER A 64 -13.02 -5.27 12.21
N ASP A 65 -12.02 -6.13 12.43
CA ASP A 65 -10.73 -5.70 12.97
C ASP A 65 -9.92 -4.88 11.98
N TRP A 66 -9.97 -5.23 10.69
CA TRP A 66 -9.40 -4.40 9.63
C TRP A 66 -10.06 -3.02 9.61
N ALA A 67 -11.40 -2.96 9.61
CA ALA A 67 -12.15 -1.71 9.62
C ALA A 67 -11.78 -0.86 10.85
N ARG A 68 -11.88 -1.44 12.05
CA ARG A 68 -11.56 -0.77 13.31
C ARG A 68 -10.13 -0.26 13.35
N SER A 69 -9.16 -1.07 12.96
CA SER A 69 -7.74 -0.68 13.02
C SER A 69 -7.34 0.33 11.94
N ALA A 70 -8.09 0.41 10.85
CA ALA A 70 -7.95 1.45 9.84
C ALA A 70 -8.76 2.72 10.19
N GLY A 71 -9.63 2.69 11.20
CA GLY A 71 -10.52 3.82 11.51
C GLY A 71 -11.67 3.97 10.51
N LEU A 72 -12.09 2.88 9.88
CA LEU A 72 -13.21 2.81 8.96
C LEU A 72 -14.42 2.16 9.63
N THR A 73 -15.62 2.52 9.17
CA THR A 73 -16.81 1.71 9.44
C THR A 73 -16.78 0.40 8.64
N GLU A 74 -17.54 -0.60 9.08
CA GLU A 74 -17.63 -1.87 8.33
C GLU A 74 -18.24 -1.69 6.93
N ALA A 75 -19.17 -0.75 6.79
CA ALA A 75 -19.78 -0.40 5.50
C ALA A 75 -18.74 0.21 4.55
N GLU A 76 -17.96 1.20 5.02
CA GLU A 76 -16.88 1.80 4.22
C GLU A 76 -15.83 0.77 3.82
N MET A 77 -15.46 -0.12 4.75
CA MET A 77 -14.53 -1.21 4.49
C MET A 77 -15.03 -2.12 3.36
N LYS A 78 -16.29 -2.58 3.44
CA LYS A 78 -16.88 -3.55 2.52
C LYS A 78 -17.21 -2.94 1.16
N ASP A 79 -17.94 -1.83 1.16
CA ASP A 79 -18.64 -1.34 -0.04
C ASP A 79 -17.78 -0.36 -0.84
N ARG A 80 -16.74 0.22 -0.22
CA ARG A 80 -15.87 1.22 -0.83
C ARG A 80 -14.40 0.83 -0.83
N ALA A 81 -13.79 0.73 0.35
CA ALA A 81 -12.34 0.59 0.48
C ALA A 81 -11.82 -0.69 -0.18
N LEU A 82 -12.42 -1.85 0.11
CA LEU A 82 -11.97 -3.11 -0.48
C LEU A 82 -12.21 -3.21 -1.98
N LYS A 83 -13.30 -2.61 -2.49
CA LYS A 83 -13.57 -2.58 -3.92
C LYS A 83 -12.49 -1.75 -4.62
N LYS A 84 -12.28 -0.52 -4.17
CA LYS A 84 -11.27 0.38 -4.73
C LYS A 84 -9.85 -0.13 -4.59
N LEU A 85 -9.51 -0.78 -3.48
CA LEU A 85 -8.18 -1.36 -3.29
C LEU A 85 -7.89 -2.47 -4.31
N ARG A 86 -8.88 -3.32 -4.62
CA ARG A 86 -8.71 -4.34 -5.67
C ARG A 86 -8.59 -3.73 -7.05
N ASP A 87 -9.43 -2.74 -7.35
CA ASP A 87 -9.47 -2.11 -8.66
C ASP A 87 -8.18 -1.31 -8.96
N SER A 88 -7.68 -0.55 -8.00
CA SER A 88 -6.56 0.38 -8.19
C SER A 88 -5.20 -0.16 -7.77
N CYS A 89 -5.15 -1.12 -6.83
CA CYS A 89 -3.91 -1.63 -6.25
C CYS A 89 -3.75 -3.14 -6.47
N GLY A 90 -4.57 -3.78 -7.31
CA GLY A 90 -4.57 -5.23 -7.52
C GLY A 90 -3.28 -5.82 -8.08
N THR A 91 -2.36 -5.00 -8.59
CA THR A 91 -1.03 -5.42 -9.05
C THR A 91 -0.08 -5.76 -7.90
N PHE A 92 -0.24 -5.10 -6.74
CA PHE A 92 0.65 -5.28 -5.58
C PHE A 92 -0.09 -5.62 -4.28
N ILE A 93 -1.43 -5.59 -4.28
CA ILE A 93 -2.26 -6.04 -3.17
C ILE A 93 -3.08 -7.24 -3.61
N THR A 94 -2.93 -8.35 -2.90
CA THR A 94 -3.81 -9.51 -3.05
C THR A 94 -4.72 -9.64 -1.84
N VAL A 95 -6.04 -9.70 -2.07
CA VAL A 95 -7.05 -9.86 -1.02
C VAL A 95 -7.81 -11.17 -1.20
N LYS A 96 -7.82 -12.04 -0.19
CA LYS A 96 -8.60 -13.29 -0.18
C LYS A 96 -9.42 -13.44 1.10
N ALA A 97 -10.57 -14.08 1.00
CA ALA A 97 -11.35 -14.51 2.16
C ALA A 97 -11.10 -16.00 2.40
N MET A 98 -10.37 -16.33 3.47
CA MET A 98 -9.92 -17.70 3.75
C MET A 98 -10.13 -18.05 5.22
N LYS A 99 -10.23 -19.34 5.51
CA LYS A 99 -10.24 -19.87 6.88
C LYS A 99 -8.83 -20.32 7.26
N LEU A 100 -8.46 -20.10 8.53
CA LEU A 100 -7.22 -20.64 9.09
C LEU A 100 -7.35 -22.16 9.29
N SER A 101 -8.46 -22.59 9.88
CA SER A 101 -8.87 -23.98 10.07
C SER A 101 -10.34 -24.18 9.64
N PRO A 102 -10.81 -25.42 9.38
CA PRO A 102 -12.20 -25.65 8.93
C PRO A 102 -13.27 -25.10 9.88
N GLU A 103 -12.99 -25.11 11.19
CA GLU A 103 -13.89 -24.70 12.27
C GLU A 103 -13.93 -23.17 12.47
N GLU A 104 -12.91 -22.46 12.01
CA GLU A 104 -12.81 -21.02 12.18
C GLU A 104 -13.64 -20.23 11.14
N PRO A 105 -14.10 -19.02 11.51
CA PRO A 105 -14.76 -18.12 10.58
C PRO A 105 -13.79 -17.67 9.47
N LYS A 106 -14.35 -17.30 8.31
CA LYS A 106 -13.55 -16.72 7.22
C LYS A 106 -12.97 -15.38 7.67
N GLN A 107 -11.66 -15.26 7.57
CA GLN A 107 -10.93 -14.01 7.77
C GLN A 107 -10.58 -13.37 6.43
N LEU A 108 -10.27 -12.08 6.48
CA LEU A 108 -9.75 -11.34 5.34
C LEU A 108 -8.22 -11.37 5.38
N TRP A 109 -7.64 -12.04 4.39
CA TRP A 109 -6.21 -12.22 4.24
C TRP A 109 -5.73 -11.23 3.18
N ILE A 110 -4.71 -10.45 3.55
CA ILE A 110 -4.12 -9.44 2.68
C ILE A 110 -2.63 -9.74 2.54
N SER A 111 -2.17 -9.81 1.29
CA SER A 111 -0.76 -9.89 0.92
C SER A 111 -0.35 -8.59 0.23
N LEU A 112 0.87 -8.13 0.51
CA LEU A 112 1.48 -6.94 -0.07
C LEU A 112 2.78 -7.34 -0.77
N ASP A 113 2.85 -7.08 -2.07
CA ASP A 113 4.08 -7.13 -2.83
C ASP A 113 4.76 -5.76 -2.77
N ARG A 114 5.87 -5.66 -2.03
CA ARG A 114 6.58 -4.40 -1.86
C ARG A 114 7.30 -3.95 -3.11
N GLU A 115 7.79 -4.87 -3.93
CA GLU A 115 8.54 -4.54 -5.13
C GLU A 115 7.60 -3.96 -6.19
N GLU A 116 6.45 -4.59 -6.40
CA GLU A 116 5.41 -4.08 -7.29
C GLU A 116 4.80 -2.77 -6.77
N MET A 117 4.65 -2.62 -5.45
CA MET A 117 4.21 -1.34 -4.88
C MET A 117 5.20 -0.22 -5.18
N GLN A 118 6.51 -0.48 -5.08
CA GLN A 118 7.55 0.52 -5.41
C GLN A 118 7.50 0.91 -6.89
N LYS A 119 7.27 -0.04 -7.80
CA LYS A 119 7.09 0.25 -9.24
C LYS A 119 5.84 1.08 -9.51
N ALA A 120 4.79 0.92 -8.71
CA ALA A 120 3.57 1.71 -8.83
C ALA A 120 3.72 3.14 -8.30
N LEU A 121 4.76 3.44 -7.52
CA LEU A 121 5.04 4.80 -7.06
C LEU A 121 5.51 5.65 -8.23
N THR A 122 4.83 6.78 -8.44
CA THR A 122 5.33 7.82 -9.31
C THR A 122 6.61 8.41 -8.69
N PRO A 123 7.73 8.51 -9.43
CA PRO A 123 8.93 9.20 -8.95
C PRO A 123 8.59 10.59 -8.41
N TRP A 124 9.27 10.99 -7.33
CA TRP A 124 8.94 12.24 -6.62
C TRP A 124 8.95 13.46 -7.54
N ASP A 125 9.90 13.53 -8.47
CA ASP A 125 10.02 14.64 -9.43
C ASP A 125 8.78 14.77 -10.32
N MET A 126 8.22 13.64 -10.79
CA MET A 126 6.99 13.62 -11.57
C MET A 126 5.75 13.97 -10.72
N HIS A 127 5.79 13.64 -9.42
CA HIS A 127 4.73 14.02 -8.49
C HIS A 127 4.73 15.53 -8.21
N GLU A 128 5.91 16.11 -7.99
CA GLU A 128 6.11 17.55 -7.76
C GLU A 128 5.71 18.38 -8.98
N MET A 129 6.10 17.97 -10.19
CA MET A 129 5.65 18.59 -11.45
C MET A 129 4.12 18.66 -11.54
N LYS A 130 3.44 17.54 -11.22
CA LYS A 130 1.98 17.45 -11.26
C LYS A 130 1.32 18.36 -10.21
N MET A 131 1.90 18.47 -9.02
CA MET A 131 1.41 19.36 -7.96
C MET A 131 1.60 20.84 -8.30
N ASN A 132 2.67 21.18 -9.02
CA ASN A 132 2.98 22.54 -9.47
C ASN A 132 2.22 22.96 -10.74
N GLY A 133 1.28 22.15 -11.24
CA GLY A 133 0.50 22.46 -12.44
C GLY A 133 1.32 22.45 -13.73
N GLN A 134 2.55 21.94 -13.69
CA GLN A 134 3.36 21.72 -14.88
C GLN A 134 2.84 20.44 -15.54
N GLY A 135 2.31 20.55 -16.76
CA GLY A 135 1.86 19.39 -17.54
C GLY A 135 2.98 18.36 -17.63
N ILE A 136 2.63 17.07 -17.65
CA ILE A 136 3.60 15.98 -17.83
C ILE A 136 4.19 16.16 -19.24
N PHE A 137 5.35 16.82 -19.33
CA PHE A 137 6.05 16.98 -20.59
C PHE A 137 6.54 15.60 -21.02
N THR A 138 5.92 15.02 -22.05
CA THR A 138 6.50 13.91 -22.81
C THR A 138 7.69 14.45 -23.59
N LYS A 139 8.84 14.57 -22.93
CA LYS A 139 10.15 14.45 -23.56
C LYS A 139 11.19 14.21 -22.49
N ALA A 140 11.91 13.11 -22.68
CA ALA A 140 13.09 12.75 -21.94
C ALA A 140 14.16 13.84 -22.09
N GLU A 141 14.11 14.85 -21.24
CA GLU A 141 15.29 15.65 -20.92
C GLU A 141 15.62 15.32 -19.47
N ALA A 142 16.76 14.66 -19.30
CA ALA A 142 17.28 14.24 -18.01
C ALA A 142 17.27 15.42 -17.06
N TYR A 143 16.44 15.35 -16.03
CA TYR A 143 16.51 16.29 -14.91
C TYR A 143 17.87 16.10 -14.22
N PRO A 144 18.70 17.15 -14.10
CA PRO A 144 20.03 17.01 -13.56
C PRO A 144 19.93 16.96 -12.04
N TYR A 145 19.78 15.78 -11.46
CA TYR A 145 20.04 15.63 -10.03
C TYR A 145 21.56 15.63 -9.83
N LYS A 146 22.12 16.83 -9.65
CA LYS A 146 23.46 17.14 -9.10
C LYS A 146 24.51 16.04 -9.27
N GLY A 147 25.09 15.98 -10.46
CA GLY A 147 26.55 15.82 -10.55
C GLY A 147 27.16 17.18 -10.25
N THR A 148 27.40 17.47 -8.98
CA THR A 148 28.41 18.46 -8.59
C THR A 148 29.56 17.68 -8.00
N GLU A 149 30.71 17.88 -8.62
CA GLU A 149 32.06 17.32 -8.39
C GLU A 149 32.40 17.03 -6.91
#